data_AF-A0A261B596-F1
#
_entry.id   AF-A0A261B596-F1
#
_cell.length_a   1.000
_cell.length_b   1.000
_cell.length_c   1.000
_cell.angle_alpha   90.00
_cell.angle_beta   90.00
_cell.angle_gamma   90.00
#
_symmetry.space_group_name_H-M   'P 1'
#
loop_
_entity.id
_entity.type
_entity.pdbx_description
1 polymer ?
#
loop_
_entity_poly.entity_id
_entity_poly.type
_entity_poly.pdbx_seq_one_letter_code
_entity_poly.pdbx_strand_id
1 'polypeptide(L)'
;MEKLDNIRAKPLSYDSQKVVIKSLSIDNRVRLDRRLPDLRVVNTLFPRIIDRMTLTNNGIGINNKLWTFGAVTRTIGRRKVIIPNKTEVRLFRTSTQETVRHLTDQSPEAAYQEMFDAYFKNKIIVRKELTVGPTLPNFLKNRDPVGFKIDTERLNLSLLRFDIWSDLVRIVEIKNLKHLRIEFRGETQGFLDKPEIKHCKTLVLHVYNPFQSLAIDELVDLRNEHLEIQSALFTSDNVETLIEGWIDTRRDIGTSFSLGRETYEDVAEIFQYFVENSGAVPSKHSVCDGVTFAIGNNQDLFMFASENTTEINERSIIETSWFFNMRIIRRETTITNDNKPI
;
A
#
# COMPACT_ATOMS: atom_id res chain seq x y z
N MET A 1 -40.45 43.94 29.02
CA MET A 1 -40.14 43.46 27.65
C MET A 1 -38.66 43.71 27.41
N GLU A 2 -37.82 42.79 27.85
CA GLU A 2 -36.37 42.84 27.61
C GLU A 2 -36.07 42.56 26.13
N LYS A 3 -35.23 43.41 25.54
CA LYS A 3 -34.73 43.24 24.18
C LYS A 3 -33.72 42.09 24.16
N LEU A 4 -34.11 41.01 23.49
CA LEU A 4 -33.22 39.94 23.01
C LEU A 4 -32.37 40.48 21.85
N ASP A 5 -31.47 41.41 22.14
CA ASP A 5 -30.45 41.86 21.18
C ASP A 5 -29.28 40.88 21.18
N ASN A 6 -29.37 39.92 20.25
CA ASN A 6 -28.28 39.49 19.38
C ASN A 6 -26.95 39.13 20.08
N ILE A 7 -26.89 37.94 20.71
CA ILE A 7 -25.62 37.27 21.03
C ILE A 7 -24.96 36.87 19.70
N ARG A 8 -24.29 37.81 19.03
CA ARG A 8 -23.31 37.47 18.02
C ARG A 8 -22.18 36.76 18.74
N ALA A 9 -22.10 35.43 18.57
CA ALA A 9 -21.00 34.63 19.07
C ALA A 9 -19.68 35.30 18.68
N LYS A 10 -18.83 35.60 19.67
CA LYS A 10 -17.49 36.14 19.42
C LYS A 10 -16.78 35.23 18.40
N PRO A 11 -16.08 35.79 17.40
CA PRO A 11 -15.25 34.99 16.51
C PRO A 11 -14.32 34.11 17.34
N LEU A 12 -14.21 32.82 16.98
CA LEU A 12 -13.29 31.91 17.64
C LEU A 12 -11.88 32.52 17.68
N SER A 13 -11.17 32.35 18.79
CA SER A 13 -9.75 32.74 18.86
C SER A 13 -8.95 32.02 17.77
N TYR A 14 -7.84 32.61 17.32
CA TYR A 14 -6.99 32.01 16.29
C TYR A 14 -6.63 30.56 16.64
N ASP A 15 -6.21 30.28 17.88
CA ASP A 15 -5.85 28.93 18.30
C ASP A 15 -7.04 27.97 18.35
N SER A 16 -8.22 28.44 18.76
CA SER A 16 -9.45 27.63 18.68
C SER A 16 -9.82 27.29 17.24
N GLN A 17 -9.66 28.24 16.31
CA GLN A 17 -9.88 28.00 14.88
C GLN A 17 -8.91 26.95 14.32
N LYS A 18 -7.63 26.99 14.74
CA LYS A 18 -6.65 25.95 14.34
C LYS A 18 -7.08 24.56 14.76
N VAL A 19 -7.50 24.40 16.02
CA VAL A 19 -7.92 23.10 16.56
C VAL A 19 -9.12 22.56 15.80
N VAL A 20 -10.13 23.42 15.57
CA VAL A 20 -11.33 23.04 14.80
C VAL A 20 -10.96 22.67 13.36
N ILE A 21 -10.18 23.48 12.66
CA ILE A 21 -9.81 23.19 11.26
C ILE A 21 -9.01 21.90 11.15
N LYS A 22 -8.10 21.62 12.10
CA LYS A 22 -7.33 20.36 12.13
C LYS A 22 -8.19 19.12 12.32
N SER A 23 -9.32 19.21 13.04
CA SER A 23 -10.20 18.07 13.29
C SER A 23 -11.24 17.83 12.20
N LEU A 24 -11.42 18.77 11.27
CA LEU A 24 -12.38 18.63 10.16
C LEU A 24 -11.88 17.65 9.09
N SER A 25 -12.80 16.83 8.57
CA SER A 25 -12.57 16.02 7.37
C SER A 25 -12.25 16.87 6.15
N ILE A 26 -11.57 16.30 5.16
CA ILE A 26 -11.23 17.00 3.91
C ILE A 26 -12.47 17.59 3.21
N ASP A 27 -13.58 16.86 3.20
CA ASP A 27 -14.84 17.34 2.61
C ASP A 27 -15.36 18.59 3.33
N ASN A 28 -15.32 18.59 4.67
CA ASN A 28 -15.75 19.73 5.46
C ASN A 28 -14.81 20.92 5.30
N ARG A 29 -13.50 20.68 5.17
CA ARG A 29 -12.51 21.74 4.90
C ARG A 29 -12.69 22.36 3.51
N VAL A 30 -12.97 21.55 2.47
CA VAL A 30 -13.30 22.06 1.12
C VAL A 30 -14.60 22.87 1.14
N ARG A 31 -15.62 22.40 1.87
CA ARG A 31 -16.88 23.15 2.04
C ARG A 31 -16.65 24.46 2.79
N LEU A 32 -15.80 24.45 3.82
CA LEU A 32 -15.41 25.63 4.58
C LEU A 32 -14.73 26.66 3.66
N ASP A 33 -13.75 26.25 2.84
CA ASP A 33 -13.06 27.13 1.88
C ASP A 33 -14.02 27.82 0.90
N ARG A 34 -15.08 27.11 0.50
CA ARG A 34 -16.09 27.64 -0.42
C ARG A 34 -17.04 28.62 0.25
N ARG A 35 -17.44 28.34 1.49
CA ARG A 35 -18.45 29.13 2.22
C ARG A 35 -17.88 30.31 2.99
N LEU A 36 -16.64 30.20 3.46
CA LEU A 36 -15.97 31.18 4.32
C LEU A 36 -14.57 31.50 3.77
N PRO A 37 -14.49 32.37 2.75
CA PRO A 37 -13.22 32.73 2.12
C PRO A 37 -12.16 33.26 3.10
N ASP A 38 -12.59 33.98 4.15
CA ASP A 38 -11.70 34.55 5.17
C ASP A 38 -10.92 33.47 5.94
N LEU A 39 -11.46 32.25 6.03
CA LEU A 39 -10.79 31.12 6.69
C LEU A 39 -9.82 30.39 5.77
N ARG A 40 -9.74 30.73 4.47
CA ARG A 40 -8.83 30.05 3.52
C ARG A 40 -7.38 30.17 3.94
N VAL A 41 -6.95 31.35 4.39
CA VAL A 41 -5.56 31.57 4.84
C VAL A 41 -5.21 30.60 5.97
N VAL A 42 -6.04 30.56 7.01
CA VAL A 42 -5.84 29.65 8.15
C VAL A 42 -5.94 28.18 7.72
N ASN A 43 -6.88 27.86 6.85
CA ASN A 43 -7.07 26.49 6.34
C ASN A 43 -5.90 26.01 5.48
N THR A 44 -5.21 26.92 4.77
CA THR A 44 -4.03 26.58 3.96
C THR A 44 -2.80 26.20 4.79
N LEU A 45 -2.73 26.65 6.04
CA LEU A 45 -1.60 26.35 6.94
C LEU A 45 -1.56 24.89 7.40
N PHE A 46 -2.66 24.15 7.28
CA PHE A 46 -2.75 22.78 7.79
C PHE A 46 -2.69 21.74 6.67
N PRO A 47 -1.86 20.70 6.80
CA PRO A 47 -1.87 19.56 5.90
C PRO A 47 -3.26 18.96 5.78
N ARG A 48 -3.57 18.40 4.61
CA ARG A 48 -4.82 17.67 4.40
C ARG A 48 -4.59 16.20 4.76
N ILE A 49 -5.28 15.74 5.80
CA ILE A 49 -5.20 14.36 6.26
C ILE A 49 -6.30 13.55 5.56
N ILE A 50 -5.91 12.45 4.93
CA ILE A 50 -6.76 11.54 4.18
C ILE A 50 -6.48 10.14 4.68
N ASP A 51 -7.50 9.31 4.84
CA ASP A 51 -7.29 7.93 5.28
C ASP A 51 -6.74 7.09 4.13
N ARG A 52 -7.45 7.06 3.00
CA ARG A 52 -7.05 6.30 1.81
C ARG A 52 -7.06 7.19 0.58
N MET A 53 -6.02 7.10 -0.23
CA MET A 53 -5.90 7.85 -1.48
C MET A 53 -5.55 6.90 -2.60
N THR A 54 -6.19 7.05 -3.76
CA THR A 54 -5.86 6.29 -4.96
C THR A 54 -5.50 7.26 -6.08
N LEU A 55 -4.41 7.01 -6.80
CA LEU A 55 -4.01 7.79 -7.97
C LEU A 55 -3.88 6.86 -9.18
N THR A 56 -4.63 7.13 -10.24
CA THR A 56 -4.46 6.51 -11.55
C THR A 56 -4.31 7.59 -12.62
N ASN A 57 -3.98 7.20 -13.85
CA ASN A 57 -3.88 8.12 -14.98
C ASN A 57 -5.16 8.91 -15.28
N ASN A 58 -6.32 8.34 -14.96
CA ASN A 58 -7.61 8.92 -15.30
C ASN A 58 -8.55 9.04 -14.09
N GLY A 59 -8.03 8.95 -12.88
CA GLY A 59 -8.87 8.94 -11.70
C GLY A 59 -8.14 9.13 -10.39
N ILE A 60 -8.92 9.60 -9.42
CA ILE A 60 -8.48 9.84 -8.05
C ILE A 60 -9.48 9.29 -7.07
N GLY A 61 -9.00 8.54 -6.09
CA GLY A 61 -9.76 8.04 -4.96
C GLY A 61 -9.44 8.86 -3.71
N ILE A 62 -10.45 9.26 -2.94
CA ILE A 62 -10.30 9.85 -1.61
C ILE A 62 -11.31 9.15 -0.70
N ASN A 63 -10.81 8.36 0.24
CA ASN A 63 -11.61 7.54 1.14
C ASN A 63 -12.61 6.68 0.35
N ASN A 64 -13.92 6.92 0.50
CA ASN A 64 -14.99 6.12 -0.11
C ASN A 64 -15.52 6.71 -1.44
N LYS A 65 -14.74 7.61 -2.06
CA LYS A 65 -15.12 8.30 -3.30
C LYS A 65 -14.04 8.08 -4.35
N LEU A 66 -14.45 7.66 -5.53
CA LEU A 66 -13.58 7.53 -6.70
C LEU A 66 -14.12 8.43 -7.81
N TRP A 67 -13.30 9.37 -8.24
CA TRP A 67 -13.55 10.18 -9.43
C TRP A 67 -12.79 9.59 -10.61
N THR A 68 -13.45 9.49 -11.75
CA THR A 68 -12.82 9.11 -13.02
C THR A 68 -13.14 10.12 -14.10
N PHE A 69 -12.18 10.33 -15.00
CA PHE A 69 -12.19 11.34 -16.05
C PHE A 69 -12.05 10.62 -17.39
N GLY A 70 -13.19 10.36 -18.04
CA GLY A 70 -13.26 9.63 -19.29
C GLY A 70 -13.48 10.54 -20.49
N ALA A 71 -12.77 10.29 -21.58
CA ALA A 71 -13.07 10.94 -22.85
C ALA A 71 -14.46 10.53 -23.35
N VAL A 72 -15.27 11.52 -23.78
CA VAL A 72 -16.58 11.22 -24.38
C VAL A 72 -16.36 10.72 -25.81
N THR A 73 -16.96 9.59 -26.16
CA THR A 73 -16.86 9.02 -27.52
C THR A 73 -18.21 9.10 -28.24
N ARG A 74 -18.17 9.38 -29.54
CA ARG A 74 -19.32 9.25 -30.45
C ARG A 74 -19.09 8.11 -31.42
N THR A 75 -20.11 7.30 -31.67
CA THR A 75 -20.07 6.26 -32.71
C THR A 75 -20.36 6.89 -34.08
N ILE A 76 -19.44 6.71 -35.03
CA ILE A 76 -19.61 7.08 -36.43
C ILE A 76 -19.42 5.80 -37.27
N GLY A 77 -20.52 5.27 -37.80
CA GLY A 77 -20.53 3.95 -38.43
C GLY A 77 -20.14 2.84 -37.45
N ARG A 78 -19.05 2.11 -37.74
CA ARG A 78 -18.48 1.08 -36.84
C ARG A 78 -17.34 1.59 -35.94
N ARG A 79 -16.95 2.86 -36.04
CA ARG A 79 -15.82 3.43 -35.29
C ARG A 79 -16.31 4.26 -34.12
N LYS A 80 -15.62 4.16 -32.98
CA LYS A 80 -15.74 5.11 -31.87
C LYS A 80 -14.72 6.22 -32.07
N VAL A 81 -15.21 7.46 -32.14
CA VAL A 81 -14.37 8.66 -32.28
C VAL A 81 -14.43 9.44 -30.98
N ILE A 82 -13.26 9.82 -30.45
CA ILE A 82 -13.16 10.68 -29.27
C ILE A 82 -13.65 12.08 -29.65
N ILE A 83 -14.55 12.64 -28.85
CA ILE A 83 -14.97 14.03 -28.98
C ILE A 83 -13.89 14.89 -28.30
N PRO A 84 -13.17 15.77 -29.03
CA PRO A 84 -12.16 16.63 -28.44
C PRO A 84 -12.76 17.51 -27.34
N ASN A 85 -11.99 17.74 -26.28
CA ASN A 85 -12.36 18.62 -25.16
C ASN A 85 -13.73 18.32 -24.55
N LYS A 86 -14.15 17.05 -24.54
CA LYS A 86 -15.32 16.62 -23.77
C LYS A 86 -14.95 15.49 -22.82
N THR A 87 -15.27 15.71 -21.56
CA THR A 87 -14.98 14.76 -20.48
C THR A 87 -16.25 14.40 -19.74
N GLU A 88 -16.47 13.10 -19.57
CA GLU A 88 -17.41 12.57 -18.60
C GLU A 88 -16.67 12.35 -17.27
N VAL A 89 -17.00 13.17 -16.28
CA VAL A 89 -16.55 13.00 -14.91
C VAL A 89 -17.54 12.11 -14.19
N ARG A 90 -17.09 10.96 -13.69
CA ARG A 90 -17.92 10.05 -12.89
C ARG A 90 -17.42 10.02 -11.46
N LEU A 91 -18.31 10.32 -10.51
CA LEU A 91 -18.09 10.11 -9.09
C LEU A 91 -18.79 8.82 -8.68
N PHE A 92 -18.01 7.82 -8.32
CA PHE A 92 -18.47 6.58 -7.70
C PHE A 92 -18.31 6.66 -6.18
N ARG A 93 -19.38 6.39 -5.43
CA ARG A 93 -19.34 6.27 -3.98
C ARG A 93 -19.37 4.80 -3.60
N THR A 94 -18.27 4.27 -3.08
CA THR A 94 -18.15 2.84 -2.75
C THR A 94 -19.14 2.41 -1.68
N SER A 95 -19.45 3.29 -0.72
CA SER A 95 -20.35 2.98 0.39
C SER A 95 -21.83 2.86 0.00
N THR A 96 -22.26 3.55 -1.07
CA THR A 96 -23.67 3.56 -1.51
C THR A 96 -23.87 2.94 -2.88
N GLN A 97 -22.77 2.57 -3.56
CA GLN A 97 -22.73 2.17 -4.98
C GLN A 97 -23.36 3.20 -5.94
N GLU A 98 -23.56 4.44 -5.48
CA GLU A 98 -24.11 5.52 -6.31
C GLU A 98 -23.06 6.05 -7.28
N THR A 99 -23.51 6.34 -8.51
CA THR A 99 -22.68 7.00 -9.53
C THR A 99 -23.33 8.31 -9.95
N VAL A 100 -22.62 9.42 -9.76
CA VAL A 100 -22.99 10.73 -10.30
C VAL A 100 -22.14 11.02 -11.52
N ARG A 101 -22.77 11.52 -12.59
CA ARG A 101 -22.10 11.85 -13.84
C ARG A 101 -22.22 13.33 -14.13
N HIS A 102 -21.15 13.91 -14.64
CA HIS A 102 -21.10 15.30 -15.05
C HIS A 102 -20.30 15.43 -16.35
N LEU A 103 -20.77 16.28 -17.27
CA LEU A 103 -20.09 16.55 -18.53
C LEU A 103 -19.41 17.91 -18.44
N THR A 104 -18.18 17.99 -18.92
CA THR A 104 -17.41 19.23 -19.00
C THR A 104 -16.86 19.41 -20.41
N ASP A 105 -16.68 20.66 -20.83
CA ASP A 105 -16.08 21.04 -22.13
C ASP A 105 -14.55 21.18 -22.03
N GLN A 106 -13.92 20.36 -21.18
CA GLN A 106 -12.47 20.27 -21.00
C GLN A 106 -11.95 18.91 -21.46
N SER A 107 -10.64 18.82 -21.73
CA SER A 107 -9.97 17.53 -21.91
C SER A 107 -9.94 16.74 -20.59
N PRO A 108 -9.86 15.40 -20.62
CA PRO A 108 -9.85 14.60 -19.38
C PRO A 108 -8.71 14.98 -18.42
N GLU A 109 -7.54 15.26 -18.98
CA GLU A 109 -6.37 15.72 -18.23
C GLU A 109 -6.61 17.06 -17.55
N ALA A 110 -7.19 18.03 -18.26
CA ALA A 110 -7.45 19.36 -17.71
C ALA A 110 -8.52 19.31 -16.61
N ALA A 111 -9.60 18.56 -16.82
CA ALA A 111 -10.66 18.37 -15.81
C ALA A 111 -10.11 17.67 -14.56
N TYR A 112 -9.22 16.68 -14.74
CA TYR A 112 -8.57 16.01 -13.63
C TYR A 112 -7.65 16.97 -12.88
N GLN A 113 -6.79 17.71 -13.59
CA GLN A 113 -5.90 18.70 -12.97
C GLN A 113 -6.68 19.77 -12.20
N GLU A 114 -7.75 20.34 -12.77
CA GLU A 114 -8.57 21.35 -12.09
C GLU A 114 -9.15 20.81 -10.77
N MET A 115 -9.71 19.60 -10.83
CA MET A 115 -10.25 18.95 -9.63
C MET A 115 -9.15 18.66 -8.61
N PHE A 116 -7.98 18.18 -9.06
CA PHE A 116 -6.84 17.93 -8.20
C PHE A 116 -6.38 19.21 -7.49
N ASP A 117 -6.13 20.28 -8.24
CA ASP A 117 -5.66 21.56 -7.69
C ASP A 117 -6.70 22.23 -6.79
N ALA A 118 -7.99 21.94 -6.96
CA ALA A 118 -9.04 22.38 -6.04
C ALA A 118 -8.96 21.66 -4.67
N TYR A 119 -8.52 20.41 -4.62
CA TYR A 119 -8.43 19.61 -3.40
C TYR A 119 -7.05 19.63 -2.74
N PHE A 120 -5.98 19.89 -3.50
CA PHE A 120 -4.61 19.53 -3.11
C PHE A 120 -3.62 20.68 -3.26
N LYS A 121 -3.93 21.80 -2.62
CA LYS A 121 -3.07 23.00 -2.61
C LYS A 121 -1.93 22.96 -1.57
N ASN A 122 -2.04 22.08 -0.57
CA ASN A 122 -1.08 22.00 0.54
C ASN A 122 -0.52 20.58 0.65
N LYS A 123 0.46 20.38 1.54
CA LYS A 123 0.96 19.06 1.94
C LYS A 123 -0.21 18.10 2.24
N ILE A 124 -0.15 16.91 1.64
CA ILE A 124 -1.11 15.82 1.86
C ILE A 124 -0.47 14.81 2.79
N ILE A 125 -1.23 14.32 3.75
CA ILE A 125 -0.85 13.19 4.60
C ILE A 125 -1.87 12.08 4.40
N VAL A 126 -1.43 10.92 3.93
CA VAL A 126 -2.25 9.72 3.78
C VAL A 126 -1.97 8.79 4.96
N ARG A 127 -2.98 8.57 5.80
CA ARG A 127 -2.84 7.86 7.09
C ARG A 127 -2.82 6.35 6.95
N LYS A 128 -3.68 5.77 6.10
CA LYS A 128 -3.86 4.32 6.00
C LYS A 128 -3.14 3.75 4.80
N GLU A 129 -3.38 4.28 3.60
CA GLU A 129 -2.80 3.72 2.38
C GLU A 129 -2.89 4.67 1.19
N LEU A 130 -1.76 4.86 0.50
CA LEU A 130 -1.71 5.45 -0.83
C LEU A 130 -1.60 4.33 -1.86
N THR A 131 -2.62 4.19 -2.71
CA THR A 131 -2.58 3.29 -3.86
C THR A 131 -2.23 4.08 -5.12
N VAL A 132 -1.25 3.62 -5.88
CA VAL A 132 -0.91 4.17 -7.18
C VAL A 132 -1.08 3.09 -8.24
N GLY A 133 -1.87 3.40 -9.26
CA GLY A 133 -2.11 2.51 -10.38
C GLY A 133 -0.91 2.45 -11.34
N PRO A 134 -1.09 1.83 -12.52
CA PRO A 134 0.00 1.57 -13.47
C PRO A 134 0.77 2.81 -13.93
N THR A 135 0.10 3.96 -13.92
CA THR A 135 0.58 5.23 -14.49
C THR A 135 0.02 6.42 -13.73
N LEU A 136 0.80 7.50 -13.72
CA LEU A 136 0.39 8.81 -13.21
C LEU A 136 -0.09 9.70 -14.37
N PRO A 137 -1.02 10.63 -14.13
CA PRO A 137 -1.39 11.66 -15.09
C PRO A 137 -0.21 12.59 -15.36
N ASN A 138 -0.14 13.13 -16.58
CA ASN A 138 0.99 13.95 -17.03
C ASN A 138 1.17 15.21 -16.18
N PHE A 139 0.07 15.82 -15.71
CA PHE A 139 0.15 17.00 -14.85
C PHE A 139 0.86 16.73 -13.53
N LEU A 140 0.81 15.50 -12.98
CA LEU A 140 1.57 15.13 -11.78
C LEU A 140 3.04 14.88 -12.09
N LYS A 141 3.35 14.25 -13.23
CA LYS A 141 4.73 14.00 -13.67
C LYS A 141 5.52 15.29 -13.87
N ASN A 142 4.83 16.32 -14.36
CA ASN A 142 5.40 17.63 -14.66
C ASN A 142 5.31 18.62 -13.49
N ARG A 143 4.77 18.21 -12.34
CA ARG A 143 4.59 19.10 -11.19
C ARG A 143 5.91 19.40 -10.50
N ASP A 144 6.08 20.64 -10.04
CA ASP A 144 7.24 21.03 -9.24
C ASP A 144 7.23 20.31 -7.88
N PRO A 145 8.26 19.51 -7.55
CA PRO A 145 8.35 18.78 -6.28
C PRO A 145 8.54 19.69 -5.06
N VAL A 146 9.02 20.93 -5.22
CA VAL A 146 9.29 21.84 -4.09
C VAL A 146 8.00 22.28 -3.39
N GLY A 147 6.90 22.39 -4.13
CA GLY A 147 5.61 22.86 -3.63
C GLY A 147 4.61 21.76 -3.26
N PHE A 148 4.90 20.49 -3.59
CA PHE A 148 3.93 19.41 -3.45
C PHE A 148 4.57 18.05 -3.19
N LYS A 149 4.24 17.46 -2.04
CA LYS A 149 4.51 16.05 -1.73
C LYS A 149 3.34 15.41 -0.98
N ILE A 150 3.16 14.12 -1.23
CA ILE A 150 2.27 13.22 -0.51
C ILE A 150 3.09 12.48 0.53
N ASP A 151 2.75 12.67 1.80
CA ASP A 151 3.36 11.98 2.93
C ASP A 151 2.55 10.72 3.25
N THR A 152 3.18 9.56 3.26
CA THR A 152 2.55 8.28 3.60
C THR A 152 3.58 7.31 4.17
N GLU A 153 3.16 6.50 5.12
CA GLU A 153 3.96 5.37 5.61
C GLU A 153 3.63 4.07 4.87
N ARG A 154 2.53 4.04 4.09
CA ARG A 154 2.01 2.84 3.43
C ARG A 154 1.69 3.13 1.97
N LEU A 155 2.40 2.46 1.08
CA LEU A 155 2.29 2.61 -0.37
C LEU A 155 1.94 1.27 -1.00
N ASN A 156 0.93 1.26 -1.85
CA ASN A 156 0.52 0.12 -2.64
C ASN A 156 0.62 0.46 -4.12
N LEU A 157 1.44 -0.29 -4.83
CA LEU A 157 1.72 -0.09 -6.24
C LEU A 157 1.06 -1.23 -7.03
N SER A 158 -0.12 -0.94 -7.55
CA SER A 158 -0.89 -1.89 -8.34
C SER A 158 -0.47 -1.79 -9.80
N LEU A 159 -0.15 -2.94 -10.41
CA LEU A 159 0.05 -3.09 -11.85
C LEU A 159 1.16 -2.18 -12.43
N LEU A 160 2.29 -2.07 -11.73
CA LEU A 160 3.38 -1.14 -12.10
C LEU A 160 3.88 -1.33 -13.54
N ARG A 161 4.08 -0.20 -14.22
CA ARG A 161 5.05 -0.08 -15.32
C ARG A 161 6.33 0.54 -14.76
N PHE A 162 7.51 0.05 -15.16
CA PHE A 162 8.81 0.42 -14.58
C PHE A 162 9.12 1.94 -14.62
N ASP A 163 8.56 2.67 -15.58
CA ASP A 163 8.81 4.10 -15.81
C ASP A 163 8.25 5.05 -14.74
N ILE A 164 7.40 4.55 -13.82
CA ILE A 164 6.74 5.38 -12.82
C ILE A 164 7.58 5.69 -11.58
N TRP A 165 8.62 4.92 -11.25
CA TRP A 165 9.34 5.10 -9.98
C TRP A 165 9.97 6.49 -9.84
N SER A 166 10.61 6.98 -10.90
CA SER A 166 11.18 8.33 -10.92
C SER A 166 10.14 9.42 -10.75
N ASP A 167 8.95 9.24 -11.34
CA ASP A 167 7.82 10.16 -11.20
C ASP A 167 7.27 10.09 -9.76
N LEU A 168 7.24 8.90 -9.16
CA LEU A 168 6.69 8.67 -7.84
C LEU A 168 7.55 9.30 -6.73
N VAL A 169 8.88 9.13 -6.78
CA VAL A 169 9.82 9.71 -5.81
C VAL A 169 9.74 11.24 -5.77
N ARG A 170 9.33 11.87 -6.89
CA ARG A 170 9.12 13.32 -6.96
C ARG A 170 7.89 13.78 -6.19
N ILE A 171 6.80 13.01 -6.26
CA ILE A 171 5.50 13.41 -5.68
C ILE A 171 5.21 12.78 -4.31
N VAL A 172 5.96 11.75 -3.89
CA VAL A 172 5.79 11.07 -2.60
C VAL A 172 7.01 11.30 -1.70
N GLU A 173 6.78 11.44 -0.39
CA GLU A 173 7.82 11.47 0.62
C GLU A 173 8.28 10.04 0.97
N ILE A 174 9.04 9.43 0.06
CA ILE A 174 9.44 8.02 0.15
C ILE A 174 10.28 7.71 1.41
N LYS A 175 11.00 8.68 1.97
CA LYS A 175 11.82 8.49 3.19
C LYS A 175 10.99 8.09 4.42
N ASN A 176 9.69 8.37 4.42
CA ASN A 176 8.77 8.02 5.51
C ASN A 176 8.11 6.64 5.29
N LEU A 177 8.40 5.98 4.18
CA LEU A 177 7.77 4.72 3.79
C LEU A 177 8.19 3.59 4.75
N LYS A 178 7.20 2.97 5.39
CA LYS A 178 7.40 1.80 6.24
C LYS A 178 6.89 0.53 5.58
N HIS A 179 5.77 0.62 4.85
CA HIS A 179 5.16 -0.55 4.22
C HIS A 179 4.98 -0.31 2.73
N LEU A 180 5.54 -1.20 1.91
CA LEU A 180 5.43 -1.18 0.46
C LEU A 180 4.79 -2.48 -0.02
N ARG A 181 3.67 -2.38 -0.73
CA ARG A 181 3.07 -3.48 -1.49
C ARG A 181 3.29 -3.26 -2.98
N ILE A 182 3.71 -4.29 -3.69
CA ILE A 182 3.96 -4.27 -5.13
C ILE A 182 3.24 -5.44 -5.78
N GLU A 183 2.48 -5.16 -6.84
CA GLU A 183 1.89 -6.17 -7.70
C GLU A 183 2.70 -6.35 -8.98
N PHE A 184 3.31 -7.53 -9.16
CA PHE A 184 4.11 -7.92 -10.31
C PHE A 184 3.24 -8.50 -11.42
N ARG A 185 3.43 -7.98 -12.64
CA ARG A 185 2.87 -8.53 -13.89
C ARG A 185 3.89 -8.65 -15.03
N GLY A 186 5.16 -8.31 -14.80
CA GLY A 186 6.16 -8.10 -15.84
C GLY A 186 7.60 -8.12 -15.31
N GLU A 187 8.55 -7.87 -16.22
CA GLU A 187 9.96 -7.65 -15.88
C GLU A 187 10.08 -6.46 -14.91
N THR A 188 10.71 -6.71 -13.77
CA THR A 188 10.95 -5.72 -12.70
C THR A 188 12.43 -5.66 -12.32
N GLN A 189 13.30 -6.15 -13.21
CA GLN A 189 14.72 -6.28 -12.97
C GLN A 189 15.32 -4.94 -12.50
N GLY A 190 16.01 -4.97 -11.36
CA GLY A 190 16.61 -3.79 -10.74
C GLY A 190 15.63 -2.81 -10.06
N PHE A 191 14.33 -3.12 -9.99
CA PHE A 191 13.39 -2.37 -9.16
C PHE A 191 13.62 -2.67 -7.68
N LEU A 192 13.83 -3.95 -7.32
CA LEU A 192 14.15 -4.34 -5.95
C LEU A 192 15.51 -3.79 -5.46
N ASP A 193 16.37 -3.33 -6.37
CA ASP A 193 17.65 -2.69 -6.04
C ASP A 193 17.55 -1.27 -5.52
N LYS A 194 16.38 -0.64 -5.59
CA LYS A 194 16.21 0.72 -5.08
C LYS A 194 16.42 0.73 -3.55
N PRO A 195 17.25 1.64 -3.02
CA PRO A 195 17.58 1.65 -1.59
C PRO A 195 16.34 1.82 -0.71
N GLU A 196 15.35 2.58 -1.16
CA GLU A 196 14.11 2.80 -0.41
C GLU A 196 13.22 1.55 -0.34
N ILE A 197 13.40 0.61 -1.27
CA ILE A 197 12.71 -0.68 -1.29
C ILE A 197 13.47 -1.69 -0.43
N LYS A 198 14.80 -1.76 -0.56
CA LYS A 198 15.66 -2.64 0.24
C LYS A 198 15.56 -2.40 1.75
N HIS A 199 15.28 -1.15 2.17
CA HIS A 199 15.33 -0.75 3.58
C HIS A 199 13.97 -0.36 4.18
N CYS A 200 12.86 -0.47 3.44
CA CYS A 200 11.56 -0.24 4.07
C CYS A 200 11.27 -1.33 5.10
N LYS A 201 10.47 -1.03 6.12
CA LYS A 201 10.21 -1.98 7.22
C LYS A 201 9.55 -3.26 6.73
N THR A 202 8.52 -3.13 5.89
CA THR A 202 7.75 -4.24 5.35
C THR A 202 7.62 -4.13 3.85
N LEU A 203 7.98 -5.20 3.16
CA LEU A 203 7.82 -5.34 1.72
C LEU A 203 6.89 -6.51 1.43
N VAL A 204 5.85 -6.26 0.63
CA VAL A 204 4.87 -7.28 0.20
C VAL A 204 4.91 -7.39 -1.31
N LEU A 205 5.22 -8.57 -1.83
CA LEU A 205 5.33 -8.86 -3.25
C LEU A 205 4.18 -9.79 -3.68
N HIS A 206 3.28 -9.30 -4.53
CA HIS A 206 2.21 -10.12 -5.12
C HIS A 206 2.59 -10.47 -6.57
N VAL A 207 2.76 -11.75 -6.87
CA VAL A 207 3.13 -12.23 -8.20
C VAL A 207 1.94 -12.95 -8.82
N TYR A 208 1.26 -12.28 -9.75
CA TYR A 208 0.03 -12.81 -10.35
C TYR A 208 0.27 -13.69 -11.59
N ASN A 209 1.45 -13.61 -12.19
CA ASN A 209 1.72 -14.32 -13.43
C ASN A 209 2.35 -15.70 -13.13
N PRO A 210 1.66 -16.82 -13.42
CA PRO A 210 2.18 -18.17 -13.19
C PRO A 210 3.35 -18.54 -14.10
N PHE A 211 3.76 -17.65 -15.01
CA PHE A 211 4.92 -17.83 -15.88
C PHE A 211 6.11 -16.94 -15.48
N GLN A 212 6.01 -16.19 -14.38
CA GLN A 212 7.09 -15.33 -13.89
C GLN A 212 7.56 -15.82 -12.53
N SER A 213 8.81 -16.29 -12.48
CA SER A 213 9.52 -16.49 -11.22
C SER A 213 10.10 -15.17 -10.73
N LEU A 214 10.07 -14.97 -9.42
CA LEU A 214 10.92 -13.96 -8.79
C LEU A 214 12.36 -14.46 -8.86
N ALA A 215 13.29 -13.61 -9.25
CA ALA A 215 14.71 -13.92 -9.15
C ALA A 215 15.08 -14.01 -7.67
N ILE A 216 15.37 -15.22 -7.19
CA ILE A 216 15.67 -15.46 -5.77
C ILE A 216 16.87 -14.64 -5.29
N ASP A 217 17.85 -14.44 -6.16
CA ASP A 217 19.05 -13.63 -5.89
C ASP A 217 18.70 -12.17 -5.54
N GLU A 218 17.66 -11.59 -6.17
CA GLU A 218 17.21 -10.23 -5.84
C GLU A 218 16.53 -10.17 -4.45
N LEU A 219 16.01 -11.29 -3.96
CA LEU A 219 15.32 -11.37 -2.66
C LEU A 219 16.28 -11.56 -1.49
N VAL A 220 17.37 -12.30 -1.68
CA VAL A 220 18.38 -12.57 -0.65
C VAL A 220 19.01 -11.28 -0.13
N ASP A 221 19.18 -10.29 -1.02
CA ASP A 221 19.78 -8.98 -0.71
C ASP A 221 18.83 -8.01 0.03
N LEU A 222 17.53 -8.29 0.11
CA LEU A 222 16.53 -7.39 0.66
C LEU A 222 16.61 -7.26 2.18
N ARG A 223 16.90 -6.09 2.74
CA ARG A 223 17.12 -5.87 4.20
C ARG A 223 15.87 -5.47 4.99
N ASN A 224 14.68 -5.80 4.49
CA ASN A 224 13.42 -5.48 5.19
C ASN A 224 13.30 -6.27 6.52
N GLU A 225 12.68 -5.67 7.55
CA GLU A 225 12.34 -6.39 8.79
C GLU A 225 11.29 -7.48 8.52
N HIS A 226 10.40 -7.23 7.57
CA HIS A 226 9.40 -8.20 7.13
C HIS A 226 9.30 -8.25 5.60
N LEU A 227 9.45 -9.44 5.04
CA LEU A 227 9.22 -9.75 3.62
C LEU A 227 8.03 -10.70 3.49
N GLU A 228 7.01 -10.31 2.74
CA GLU A 228 5.87 -11.17 2.41
C GLU A 228 5.84 -11.43 0.90
N ILE A 229 5.69 -12.68 0.51
CA ILE A 229 5.55 -13.09 -0.89
C ILE A 229 4.22 -13.83 -1.05
N GLN A 230 3.45 -13.39 -2.04
CA GLN A 230 2.27 -14.09 -2.53
C GLN A 230 2.54 -14.55 -3.95
N SER A 231 3.00 -15.79 -4.09
CA SER A 231 3.33 -16.40 -5.37
C SER A 231 3.13 -17.91 -5.31
N ALA A 232 2.33 -18.44 -6.24
CA ALA A 232 2.12 -19.87 -6.38
C ALA A 232 3.38 -20.63 -6.85
N LEU A 233 4.35 -19.93 -7.44
CA LEU A 233 5.57 -20.52 -7.99
C LEU A 233 6.76 -20.53 -7.03
N PHE A 234 6.62 -19.91 -5.86
CA PHE A 234 7.72 -19.83 -4.90
C PHE A 234 7.81 -21.17 -4.17
N THR A 235 8.85 -21.97 -4.41
CA THR A 235 8.98 -23.37 -3.93
C THR A 235 9.69 -23.47 -2.58
N SER A 236 9.71 -24.66 -1.98
CA SER A 236 10.52 -24.95 -0.78
C SER A 236 12.01 -24.70 -1.01
N ASP A 237 12.55 -25.03 -2.20
CA ASP A 237 13.94 -24.73 -2.55
C ASP A 237 14.23 -23.21 -2.57
N ASN A 238 13.24 -22.40 -2.98
CA ASN A 238 13.37 -20.94 -2.87
C ASN A 238 13.38 -20.46 -1.42
N VAL A 239 12.60 -21.10 -0.53
CA VAL A 239 12.64 -20.82 0.91
C VAL A 239 14.00 -21.22 1.49
N GLU A 240 14.54 -22.38 1.13
CA GLU A 240 15.86 -22.83 1.58
C GLU A 240 16.96 -21.86 1.15
N THR A 241 16.99 -21.47 -0.14
CA THR A 241 17.94 -20.48 -0.67
C THR A 241 17.85 -19.15 0.10
N LEU A 242 16.63 -18.70 0.43
CA LEU A 242 16.42 -17.48 1.22
C LEU A 242 16.99 -17.61 2.65
N ILE A 243 16.79 -18.77 3.28
CA ILE A 243 17.31 -19.10 4.61
C ILE A 243 18.84 -19.11 4.60
N GLU A 244 19.47 -19.77 3.64
CA GLU A 244 20.93 -19.79 3.48
C GLU A 244 21.48 -18.37 3.37
N GLY A 245 20.86 -17.54 2.52
CA GLY A 245 21.19 -16.12 2.41
C GLY A 245 21.03 -15.36 3.73
N TRP A 246 20.04 -15.69 4.55
CA TRP A 246 19.85 -15.07 5.87
C TRP A 246 20.91 -15.47 6.89
N ILE A 247 21.35 -16.73 6.85
CA ILE A 247 22.44 -17.25 7.68
C ILE A 247 23.74 -16.54 7.31
N ASP A 248 24.08 -16.50 6.03
CA ASP A 248 25.30 -15.88 5.51
C ASP A 248 25.37 -14.39 5.83
N THR A 249 24.23 -13.72 5.67
CA THR A 249 24.12 -12.28 5.89
C THR A 249 23.85 -11.87 7.35
N ARG A 250 23.79 -12.83 8.27
CA ARG A 250 23.57 -12.66 9.71
C ARG A 250 22.41 -11.73 10.02
N ARG A 251 21.22 -12.09 9.56
CA ARG A 251 20.02 -11.30 9.77
C ARG A 251 19.70 -11.06 11.24
N ASP A 252 19.12 -9.89 11.51
CA ASP A 252 18.79 -9.45 12.86
C ASP A 252 17.62 -10.26 13.44
N ILE A 253 17.64 -10.41 14.78
CA ILE A 253 16.51 -10.98 15.52
C ILE A 253 15.26 -10.14 15.26
N GLY A 254 14.14 -10.82 15.01
CA GLY A 254 12.87 -10.19 14.64
C GLY A 254 12.63 -10.11 13.14
N THR A 255 13.67 -10.31 12.31
CA THR A 255 13.49 -10.46 10.85
C THR A 255 12.53 -11.61 10.58
N SER A 256 11.55 -11.38 9.70
CA SER A 256 10.50 -12.36 9.42
C SER A 256 10.09 -12.41 7.96
N PHE A 257 9.68 -13.59 7.53
CA PHE A 257 9.20 -13.86 6.18
C PHE A 257 7.86 -14.58 6.22
N SER A 258 6.98 -14.22 5.30
CA SER A 258 5.68 -14.88 5.13
C SER A 258 5.47 -15.25 3.67
N LEU A 259 4.97 -16.45 3.45
CA LEU A 259 4.66 -17.00 2.13
C LEU A 259 3.20 -17.40 2.08
N GLY A 260 2.45 -16.74 1.22
CA GLY A 260 1.02 -17.02 1.01
C GLY A 260 0.79 -18.37 0.35
N ARG A 261 -0.16 -19.12 0.90
CA ARG A 261 -0.62 -20.44 0.44
C ARG A 261 -2.13 -20.53 0.42
N GLU A 262 -2.63 -21.42 -0.43
CA GLU A 262 -4.07 -21.64 -0.58
C GLU A 262 -4.58 -22.48 0.59
N THR A 263 -3.84 -23.52 0.97
CA THR A 263 -4.26 -24.49 1.98
C THR A 263 -3.24 -24.64 3.12
N TYR A 264 -3.66 -25.26 4.22
CA TYR A 264 -2.75 -25.61 5.32
C TYR A 264 -1.81 -26.74 4.90
N GLU A 265 -2.30 -27.66 4.06
CA GLU A 265 -1.54 -28.78 3.51
C GLU A 265 -0.30 -28.27 2.76
N ASP A 266 -0.43 -27.21 1.95
CA ASP A 266 0.71 -26.58 1.26
C ASP A 266 1.77 -26.07 2.26
N VAL A 267 1.36 -25.60 3.44
CA VAL A 267 2.26 -25.12 4.50
C VAL A 267 2.90 -26.30 5.23
N ALA A 268 2.13 -27.36 5.48
CA ALA A 268 2.60 -28.58 6.12
C ALA A 268 3.67 -29.30 5.28
N GLU A 269 3.53 -29.32 3.96
CA GLU A 269 4.55 -29.86 3.04
C GLU A 269 5.89 -29.14 3.19
N ILE A 270 5.88 -27.81 3.37
CA ILE A 270 7.10 -27.04 3.61
C ILE A 270 7.72 -27.41 4.96
N PHE A 271 6.93 -27.58 6.04
CA PHE A 271 7.48 -28.03 7.33
C PHE A 271 8.12 -29.41 7.22
N GLN A 272 7.44 -30.36 6.57
CA GLN A 272 7.94 -31.71 6.40
C GLN A 272 9.29 -31.71 5.67
N TYR A 273 9.42 -30.90 4.61
CA TYR A 273 10.66 -30.71 3.89
C TYR A 273 11.83 -30.30 4.82
N PHE A 274 11.64 -29.30 5.68
CA PHE A 274 12.70 -28.84 6.58
C PHE A 274 13.01 -29.81 7.74
N VAL A 275 12.03 -30.60 8.18
CA VAL A 275 12.26 -31.67 9.17
C VAL A 275 13.13 -32.77 8.56
N GLU A 276 12.83 -33.20 7.34
CA GLU A 276 13.54 -34.29 6.66
C GLU A 276 14.94 -33.88 6.18
N ASN A 277 15.09 -32.66 5.67
CA ASN A 277 16.31 -32.24 4.96
C ASN A 277 17.24 -31.33 5.77
N SER A 278 16.73 -30.60 6.77
CA SER A 278 17.51 -29.56 7.48
C SER A 278 17.63 -29.80 8.98
N GLY A 279 17.10 -30.92 9.49
CA GLY A 279 17.15 -31.26 10.92
C GLY A 279 16.28 -30.35 11.79
N ALA A 280 15.25 -29.73 11.22
CA ALA A 280 14.29 -28.95 11.98
C ALA A 280 13.53 -29.85 12.95
N VAL A 281 13.32 -29.37 14.18
CA VAL A 281 12.63 -30.11 15.24
C VAL A 281 11.30 -29.46 15.60
N PRO A 282 10.26 -30.24 15.95
CA PRO A 282 9.02 -29.70 16.48
C PRO A 282 9.27 -28.81 17.68
N SER A 283 8.68 -27.61 17.65
CA SER A 283 8.88 -26.62 18.68
C SER A 283 7.65 -25.74 18.87
N LYS A 284 7.61 -25.07 20.02
CA LYS A 284 6.58 -24.09 20.35
C LYS A 284 7.24 -22.76 20.68
N HIS A 285 6.71 -21.68 20.11
CA HIS A 285 7.09 -20.33 20.49
C HIS A 285 5.82 -19.51 20.78
N SER A 286 5.73 -19.00 22.01
CA SER A 286 4.51 -18.37 22.53
C SER A 286 3.31 -19.33 22.45
N VAL A 287 2.32 -19.03 21.59
CA VAL A 287 1.09 -19.82 21.43
C VAL A 287 1.09 -20.62 20.12
N CYS A 288 2.12 -20.49 19.30
CA CYS A 288 2.20 -21.11 17.99
C CYS A 288 3.02 -22.39 18.05
N ASP A 289 2.47 -23.46 17.50
CA ASP A 289 3.21 -24.69 17.20
C ASP A 289 3.89 -24.53 15.84
N GLY A 290 5.04 -25.19 15.68
CA GLY A 290 5.87 -25.06 14.49
C GLY A 290 7.12 -25.93 14.56
N VAL A 291 8.12 -25.55 13.78
CA VAL A 291 9.42 -26.23 13.74
C VAL A 291 10.54 -25.21 13.87
N THR A 292 11.68 -25.62 14.42
CA THR A 292 12.83 -24.74 14.61
C THR A 292 14.15 -25.46 14.37
N PHE A 293 15.17 -24.71 13.98
CA PHE A 293 16.55 -25.18 14.00
C PHE A 293 17.51 -24.01 14.26
N ALA A 294 18.70 -24.38 14.71
CA ALA A 294 19.78 -23.46 15.03
C ALA A 294 20.39 -22.84 13.78
N ILE A 295 20.48 -21.51 13.72
CA ILE A 295 21.13 -20.76 12.62
C ILE A 295 22.43 -20.05 13.05
N GLY A 296 22.91 -20.34 14.26
CA GLY A 296 24.16 -19.80 14.82
C GLY A 296 23.96 -18.59 15.73
N ASN A 297 25.02 -18.09 16.37
CA ASN A 297 25.02 -16.87 17.19
C ASN A 297 23.91 -16.74 18.25
N ASN A 298 23.54 -17.85 18.91
CA ASN A 298 22.42 -17.92 19.86
C ASN A 298 21.05 -17.53 19.24
N GLN A 299 20.92 -17.71 17.93
CA GLN A 299 19.71 -17.50 17.16
C GLN A 299 19.19 -18.84 16.63
N ASP A 300 17.86 -18.92 16.58
CA ASP A 300 17.13 -20.00 15.94
C ASP A 300 16.19 -19.40 14.88
N LEU A 301 15.92 -20.18 13.83
CA LEU A 301 14.85 -19.89 12.89
C LEU A 301 13.61 -20.66 13.35
N PHE A 302 12.52 -19.95 13.64
CA PHE A 302 11.24 -20.54 14.01
C PHE A 302 10.25 -20.41 12.86
N MET A 303 9.68 -21.53 12.43
CA MET A 303 8.74 -21.62 11.31
C MET A 303 7.36 -22.06 11.82
N PHE A 304 6.30 -21.37 11.40
CA PHE A 304 4.94 -21.61 11.91
C PHE A 304 3.86 -21.23 10.89
N ALA A 305 2.70 -21.85 11.03
CA ALA A 305 1.54 -21.58 10.18
C ALA A 305 0.67 -20.49 10.80
N SER A 306 0.03 -19.67 9.95
CA SER A 306 -1.03 -18.77 10.40
C SER A 306 -2.12 -18.62 9.35
N GLU A 307 -3.37 -18.54 9.79
CA GLU A 307 -4.49 -18.20 8.91
C GLU A 307 -4.44 -16.74 8.47
N ASN A 308 -4.86 -16.49 7.23
CA ASN A 308 -5.10 -15.14 6.75
C ASN A 308 -6.41 -14.61 7.35
N THR A 309 -6.30 -13.86 8.45
CA THR A 309 -7.45 -13.24 9.13
C THR A 309 -7.85 -11.89 8.53
N THR A 310 -7.20 -11.44 7.46
CA THR A 310 -7.53 -10.15 6.85
C THR A 310 -8.90 -10.23 6.19
N GLU A 311 -9.85 -9.41 6.65
CA GLU A 311 -11.17 -9.25 6.01
C GLU A 311 -10.98 -9.10 4.49
N ILE A 312 -11.53 -10.08 3.78
CA ILE A 312 -11.41 -10.31 2.34
C ILE A 312 -11.72 -9.01 1.61
N ASN A 313 -10.70 -8.38 1.02
CA ASN A 313 -10.94 -7.43 -0.06
C ASN A 313 -11.33 -8.27 -1.28
N GLU A 314 -12.59 -8.18 -1.69
CA GLU A 314 -13.31 -8.88 -2.78
C GLU A 314 -12.68 -8.78 -4.20
N ARG A 315 -11.38 -8.48 -4.32
CA ARG A 315 -10.69 -8.26 -5.60
C ARG A 315 -9.36 -9.00 -5.77
N SER A 316 -8.91 -9.79 -4.79
CA SER A 316 -7.73 -10.66 -5.01
C SER A 316 -8.18 -11.97 -5.65
N ILE A 317 -7.73 -12.23 -6.88
CA ILE A 317 -8.01 -13.48 -7.63
C ILE A 317 -7.18 -14.66 -7.09
N ILE A 318 -6.25 -14.40 -6.17
CA ILE A 318 -5.47 -15.43 -5.47
C ILE A 318 -5.82 -15.29 -3.99
N GLU A 319 -6.70 -16.17 -3.52
CA GLU A 319 -7.16 -16.24 -2.13
C GLU A 319 -6.11 -17.02 -1.32
N THR A 320 -5.10 -16.33 -0.79
CA THR A 320 -4.19 -16.97 0.17
C THR A 320 -4.93 -17.12 1.49
N SER A 321 -5.35 -18.34 1.85
CA SER A 321 -6.04 -18.61 3.11
C SER A 321 -5.06 -18.86 4.26
N TRP A 322 -3.83 -19.27 3.93
CA TRP A 322 -2.80 -19.62 4.89
C TRP A 322 -1.48 -18.92 4.57
N PHE A 323 -0.65 -18.78 5.61
CA PHE A 323 0.73 -18.34 5.50
C PHE A 323 1.65 -19.37 6.14
N PHE A 324 2.67 -19.77 5.40
CA PHE A 324 3.92 -20.26 5.98
C PHE A 324 4.70 -19.04 6.47
N ASN A 325 5.12 -19.03 7.73
CA ASN A 325 5.91 -17.96 8.31
C ASN A 325 7.23 -18.49 8.83
N MET A 326 8.27 -17.66 8.77
CA MET A 326 9.51 -17.89 9.49
C MET A 326 10.00 -16.61 10.16
N ARG A 327 10.63 -16.73 11.33
CA ARG A 327 11.17 -15.61 12.09
C ARG A 327 12.46 -15.99 12.79
N ILE A 328 13.42 -15.06 12.78
CA ILE A 328 14.64 -15.18 13.57
C ILE A 328 14.35 -14.80 15.02
N ILE A 329 14.60 -15.73 15.92
CA ILE A 329 14.35 -15.59 17.36
C ILE A 329 15.64 -15.87 18.14
N ARG A 330 15.61 -15.58 19.44
CA ARG A 330 16.68 -16.01 20.36
C ARG A 330 16.47 -17.48 20.72
N ARG A 331 17.53 -18.28 20.77
CA ARG A 331 17.46 -19.73 21.04
C ARG A 331 16.71 -20.10 22.33
N GLU A 332 16.79 -19.25 23.35
CA GLU A 332 16.14 -19.49 24.64
C GLU A 332 14.63 -19.20 24.66
N THR A 333 14.03 -18.83 23.52
CA THR A 333 12.61 -18.46 23.43
C THR A 333 11.71 -19.56 22.89
N THR A 334 12.28 -20.66 22.40
CA THR A 334 11.58 -21.84 21.91
C THR A 334 11.59 -22.95 22.95
N ILE A 335 10.46 -23.66 23.07
CA ILE A 335 10.36 -24.92 23.81
C ILE A 335 10.39 -26.04 22.77
N THR A 336 11.47 -26.81 22.73
CA THR A 336 11.57 -28.01 21.89
C THR A 336 10.86 -29.16 22.59
N ASN A 337 9.92 -29.80 21.89
CA ASN A 337 9.28 -30.99 22.41
C ASN A 337 10.15 -32.19 22.08
N ASP A 338 11.09 -32.51 22.97
CA ASP A 338 11.75 -33.82 22.95
C ASP A 338 10.65 -34.87 23.21
N ASN A 339 10.16 -35.53 22.15
CA ASN A 339 9.24 -36.68 22.13
C ASN A 339 7.72 -36.43 21.96
N LYS A 340 7.27 -35.78 20.88
CA LYS A 340 5.96 -36.13 20.28
C LYS A 340 6.01 -36.14 18.74
N PRO A 341 5.53 -37.21 18.08
CA PRO A 341 5.31 -37.17 16.63
C PRO A 341 4.18 -36.17 16.30
N ILE A 342 4.34 -35.47 15.18
CA ILE A 342 3.39 -34.50 14.62
C ILE A 342 2.10 -35.21 14.20
#